data_AF-A0A924MWH0-F1
#
_entry.id   AF-A0A924MWH0-F1
#
_cell.length_a   1.000
_cell.length_b   1.000
_cell.length_c   1.000
_cell.angle_alpha   90.00
_cell.angle_beta   90.00
_cell.angle_gamma   90.00
#
_symmetry.space_group_name_H-M   'P 1'
#
loop_
_entity.id
_entity.type
_entity.pdbx_description
1 polymer ?
#
loop_
_entity_poly.entity_id
_entity_poly.type
_entity_poly.pdbx_seq_one_letter_code
_entity_poly.pdbx_strand_id
1 'polypeptide(L)' 'MQRRVFSREFKLEAVKLVTERGVAVLQAARDLDVAESVLRRWMR' A
#
# COMPACT_ATOMS: atom_id res chain seq x y z
N MET A 1 18.10 12.48 0.20
CA MET A 1 17.27 11.25 0.20
C MET A 1 16.12 11.47 -0.79
N GLN A 2 16.05 10.70 -1.88
CA GLN A 2 15.01 10.88 -2.89
C GLN A 2 13.72 10.18 -2.44
N ARG A 3 12.58 10.87 -2.55
CA ARG A 3 11.28 10.30 -2.19
C ARG A 3 10.86 9.31 -3.28
N ARG A 4 10.60 8.05 -2.92
CA ARG A 4 10.00 7.07 -3.83
C ARG A 4 8.66 7.62 -4.35
N VAL A 5 8.47 7.57 -5.67
CA VAL A 5 7.21 7.93 -6.33
C VAL A 5 6.57 6.63 -6.81
N PHE A 6 5.31 6.43 -6.44
CA PHE A 6 4.51 5.28 -6.86
C PHE A 6 3.45 5.75 -7.85
N SER A 7 3.20 4.94 -8.88
CA SER A 7 2.13 5.20 -9.85
C SER A 7 0.76 5.16 -9.18
N ARG A 8 -0.25 5.74 -9.84
CA ARG A 8 -1.63 5.72 -9.35
C ARG A 8 -2.16 4.29 -9.31
N GLU A 9 -1.87 3.52 -10.34
CA GLU A 9 -2.27 2.12 -10.52
C GLU A 9 -1.71 1.26 -9.39
N PHE A 10 -0.43 1.45 -9.04
CA PHE A 10 0.19 0.74 -7.92
C PHE A 10 -0.52 1.01 -6.60
N LYS A 11 -0.83 2.28 -6.31
CA LYS A 11 -1.54 2.65 -5.08
C LYS A 11 -2.94 2.06 -5.02
N LEU A 12 -3.66 2.05 -6.13
CA LEU A 12 -5.00 1.47 -6.20
C LEU A 12 -4.97 -0.04 -5.93
N GLU A 13 -4.10 -0.78 -6.60
CA GLU A 13 -3.98 -2.22 -6.38
C GLU A 13 -3.52 -2.55 -4.94
N ALA A 14 -2.62 -1.74 -4.38
CA ALA A 14 -2.21 -1.87 -2.98
C ALA A 14 -3.38 -1.70 -2.00
N VAL A 15 -4.28 -0.74 -2.24
CA VAL A 15 -5.48 -0.55 -1.42
C VAL A 15 -6.45 -1.71 -1.59
N LYS A 16 -6.68 -2.19 -2.83
CA LYS A 16 -7.57 -3.34 -3.10
C LYS A 16 -7.12 -4.63 -2.43
N LEU A 17 -5.81 -4.87 -2.33
CA LEU A 17 -5.28 -6.02 -1.56
C LEU A 17 -5.83 -6.03 -0.13
N VAL A 18 -5.91 -4.86 0.51
CA VAL A 18 -6.42 -4.75 1.88
C VAL A 18 -7.94 -4.75 1.91
N THR A 19 -8.60 -3.92 1.09
CA THR A 19 -10.04 -3.66 1.21
C THR A 19 -10.90 -4.73 0.55
N GLU A 20 -10.48 -5.27 -0.60
CA GLU A 20 -11.26 -6.23 -1.37
C GLU A 20 -10.82 -7.67 -1.08
N ARG A 21 -9.51 -7.91 -0.92
CA ARG A 21 -8.97 -9.25 -0.67
C ARG A 21 -8.76 -9.57 0.80
N GLY A 22 -8.98 -8.60 1.69
CA GLY A 22 -8.89 -8.79 3.15
C GLY A 22 -7.47 -9.05 3.66
N VAL A 23 -6.44 -8.73 2.89
CA VAL A 23 -5.05 -8.89 3.34
C VAL A 23 -4.77 -7.92 4.48
N ALA A 24 -4.19 -8.42 5.58
CA ALA A 24 -3.81 -7.57 6.69
C ALA A 24 -2.83 -6.47 6.24
N VAL A 25 -3.04 -5.23 6.70
CA VAL A 25 -2.23 -4.05 6.31
C VAL A 25 -0.73 -4.30 6.49
N LEU A 26 -0.35 -4.94 7.60
CA LEU A 26 1.04 -5.28 7.89
C LEU A 26 1.63 -6.26 6.85
N GLN A 27 0.85 -7.24 6.43
CA GLN A 27 1.27 -8.22 5.43
C GLN A 27 1.40 -7.56 4.06
N ALA A 28 0.37 -6.82 3.62
CA ALA A 28 0.40 -6.09 2.35
C ALA A 28 1.56 -5.09 2.27
N ALA A 29 1.85 -4.39 3.37
CA ALA A 29 2.98 -3.46 3.44
C ALA A 29 4.33 -4.16 3.24
N ARG A 30 4.52 -5.34 3.84
CA ARG A 30 5.73 -6.16 3.68
C ARG A 30 5.86 -6.68 2.25
N ASP A 31 4.76 -7.21 1.68
CA ASP A 31 4.75 -7.78 0.34
C ASP A 31 5.03 -6.73 -0.75
N LEU A 32 4.62 -5.49 -0.52
CA LEU A 32 4.79 -4.38 -1.45
C LEU A 32 6.06 -3.55 -1.21
N ASP A 33 6.87 -3.89 -0.20
CA ASP A 33 8.05 -3.11 0.24
C ASP A 33 7.70 -1.61 0.49
N VAL A 34 6.61 -1.37 1.22
CA VAL A 34 6.17 -0.03 1.63
C VAL A 34 5.97 0.04 3.15
N ALA A 35 6.18 1.22 3.72
CA ALA A 35 5.87 1.43 5.13
C ALA A 35 4.34 1.33 5.38
N GLU A 36 3.95 0.68 6.48
CA GLU A 36 2.54 0.52 6.86
C GLU A 36 1.80 1.86 6.95
N SER A 37 2.47 2.90 7.45
CA SER A 37 1.92 4.27 7.56
C SER A 37 1.63 4.91 6.20
N VAL A 38 2.38 4.54 5.15
CA VAL A 38 2.15 4.99 3.78
C VAL A 38 0.92 4.30 3.21
N LEU A 39 0.80 2.98 3.39
CA LEU A 39 -0.36 2.22 2.92
C LEU A 39 -1.66 2.69 3.60
N ARG A 40 -1.63 2.91 4.92
CA ARG A 40 -2.76 3.51 5.68
C ARG A 40 -3.12 4.92 5.22
N ARG A 41 -2.18 5.67 4.63
CA ARG A 41 -2.47 6.99 4.06
C ARG A 41 -3.18 6.88 2.70
N TRP A 42 -2.89 5.87 1.90
CA TRP A 42 -3.56 5.66 0.61
C TRP A 42 -4.98 5.13 0.76
N MET A 43 -5.29 4.48 1.87
CA MET A 43 -6.64 4.00 2.21
C MET A 43 -7.58 5.11 2.70
N ARG A 44 -7.07 6.31 3.01
CA ARG A 44 -7.86 7.49 3.38
C ARG A 44 -8.20 8.29 2.14
#